data_AF-A0A1F5PX39-F1
#
_entry.id   AF-A0A1F5PX39-F1
#
_cell.length_a   1.000
_cell.length_b   1.000
_cell.length_c   1.000
_cell.angle_alpha   90.00
_cell.angle_beta   90.00
_cell.angle_gamma   90.00
#
_symmetry.space_group_name_H-M   'P 1'
#
loop_
_entity.id
_entity.type
_entity.pdbx_description
1 polymer ?
#
loop_
_entity_poly.entity_id
_entity_poly.type
_entity_poly.pdbx_seq_one_letter_code
_entity_poly.pdbx_strand_id
1 'polypeptide(L)'
;MFIEKLNEVLSSRKSFISDSINRSGFGLAILLNIIHWAILYIKIKPDSTDRVLQYNIIYGAEIVGKSWYIFFIPLLALVIIGVNLILGSVFYNKEKLATHFLAIATVVVQIIFLVASLVLININA
;
A
#
# COMPACT_ATOMS: atom_id res chain seq x y z
N MET A 1 22.48 -38.33 -11.32
CA MET A 1 23.46 -37.28 -10.97
C MET A 1 23.14 -35.88 -11.50
N PHE A 2 23.11 -35.60 -12.83
CA PHE A 2 22.83 -34.23 -13.33
C PHE A 2 21.38 -33.78 -13.09
N ILE A 3 20.40 -34.66 -13.35
CA ILE A 3 18.96 -34.39 -13.13
C ILE A 3 18.64 -34.19 -11.64
N GLU A 4 19.30 -34.92 -10.74
CA GLU A 4 19.14 -34.75 -9.28
C GLU A 4 19.65 -33.40 -8.82
N LYS A 5 20.85 -32.98 -9.24
CA LYS A 5 21.36 -31.64 -8.94
C LYS A 5 20.46 -30.53 -9.52
N LEU A 6 19.91 -30.74 -10.72
CA LEU A 6 18.97 -29.79 -11.33
C LEU A 6 17.68 -29.68 -10.49
N ASN A 7 17.12 -30.80 -10.06
CA ASN A 7 15.94 -30.83 -9.20
C ASN A 7 16.20 -30.26 -7.80
N GLU A 8 17.39 -30.45 -7.25
CA GLU A 8 17.82 -29.89 -5.98
C GLU A 8 18.01 -28.36 -6.05
N VAL A 9 18.56 -27.86 -7.16
CA VAL A 9 18.67 -26.42 -7.42
C VAL A 9 17.29 -25.79 -7.64
N LEU A 10 16.40 -26.47 -8.37
CA LEU A 10 15.03 -26.00 -8.63
C LEU A 10 14.16 -26.04 -7.36
N SER A 11 14.30 -27.06 -6.52
CA SER A 11 13.57 -27.17 -5.24
C SER A 11 14.08 -26.17 -4.19
N SER A 12 15.34 -25.72 -4.30
CA SER A 12 15.88 -24.66 -3.44
C SER A 12 15.32 -23.25 -3.74
N ARG A 13 14.65 -23.06 -4.89
CA ARG A 13 13.98 -21.78 -5.21
C ARG A 13 12.69 -21.65 -4.39
N LYS A 14 12.79 -21.07 -3.20
CA LYS A 14 11.63 -20.60 -2.42
C LYS A 14 10.71 -19.77 -3.32
N SER A 15 9.43 -20.11 -3.38
CA SER A 15 8.40 -19.31 -4.07
C SER A 15 8.28 -17.90 -3.47
N PHE A 16 7.86 -16.92 -4.26
CA PHE A 16 7.63 -15.54 -3.84
C PHE A 16 6.77 -15.44 -2.56
N ILE A 17 5.71 -16.24 -2.46
CA ILE A 17 4.79 -16.27 -1.31
C ILE A 17 5.42 -16.94 -0.09
N SER A 18 6.33 -17.89 -0.31
CA SER A 18 7.04 -18.59 0.76
C SER A 18 8.19 -17.76 1.35
N ASP A 19 8.57 -16.67 0.69
CA ASP A 19 9.56 -15.74 1.18
C ASP A 19 9.00 -14.89 2.34
N SER A 20 9.69 -14.91 3.48
CA SER A 20 9.21 -14.25 4.69
C SER A 20 9.19 -12.73 4.58
N ILE A 21 10.13 -12.12 3.85
CA ILE A 21 10.22 -10.67 3.71
C ILE A 21 9.07 -10.18 2.84
N ASN A 22 8.87 -10.83 1.69
CA ASN A 22 7.78 -10.44 0.79
C ASN A 22 6.41 -10.68 1.44
N ARG A 23 6.21 -11.85 2.06
CA ARG A 23 4.95 -12.16 2.73
C ARG A 23 4.64 -11.19 3.87
N SER A 24 5.60 -10.92 4.74
CA SER A 24 5.40 -9.98 5.85
C SER A 24 5.24 -8.54 5.35
N GLY A 25 5.99 -8.11 4.34
CA GLY A 25 5.91 -6.76 3.77
C GLY A 25 4.55 -6.48 3.12
N PHE A 26 4.10 -7.35 2.20
CA PHE A 26 2.78 -7.21 1.58
C PHE A 26 1.64 -7.44 2.57
N GLY A 27 1.79 -8.37 3.52
CA GLY A 27 0.82 -8.59 4.59
C GLY A 27 0.64 -7.36 5.48
N LEU A 28 1.74 -6.72 5.89
CA LEU A 28 1.71 -5.48 6.65
C LEU A 28 1.11 -4.33 5.83
N ALA A 29 1.44 -4.22 4.54
CA ALA A 29 0.87 -3.19 3.68
C ALA A 29 -0.66 -3.32 3.54
N ILE A 30 -1.17 -4.55 3.38
CA ILE A 30 -2.61 -4.82 3.35
C ILE A 30 -3.27 -4.46 4.68
N LEU A 31 -2.66 -4.86 5.81
CA LEU A 31 -3.16 -4.51 7.15
C LEU A 31 -3.22 -3.00 7.35
N LEU A 32 -2.17 -2.26 6.97
CA LEU A 32 -2.16 -0.80 7.03
C LEU A 32 -3.26 -0.19 6.15
N ASN A 33 -3.48 -0.71 4.95
CA ASN A 33 -4.55 -0.23 4.07
C ASN A 33 -5.94 -0.46 4.68
N ILE A 34 -6.18 -1.63 5.29
CA ILE A 34 -7.45 -1.92 5.99
C ILE A 34 -7.66 -0.95 7.17
N ILE A 35 -6.62 -0.73 7.97
CA ILE A 35 -6.65 0.24 9.07
C ILE A 35 -6.94 1.65 8.54
N HIS A 36 -6.36 2.02 7.40
CA HIS A 36 -6.57 3.30 6.75
C HIS A 36 -8.04 3.50 6.35
N TRP A 37 -8.67 2.52 5.71
CA TRP A 37 -10.11 2.53 5.41
C TRP A 37 -10.96 2.69 6.69
N ALA A 38 -10.65 1.91 7.73
CA ALA A 38 -11.39 1.95 8.99
C ALA A 38 -11.31 3.32 9.67
N ILE A 39 -10.11 3.92 9.74
CA ILE A 39 -9.92 5.25 10.33
C ILE A 39 -10.74 6.31 9.58
N LEU A 40 -10.69 6.32 8.25
CA LEU A 40 -11.45 7.29 7.45
C LEU A 40 -12.96 7.10 7.60
N TYR A 41 -13.44 5.86 7.60
CA TYR A 41 -14.85 5.56 7.79
C TYR A 41 -15.37 6.04 9.15
N ILE A 42 -14.60 5.85 10.22
CA ILE A 42 -14.98 6.25 11.58
C ILE A 42 -14.93 7.77 11.75
N LYS A 43 -13.89 8.43 11.22
CA LYS A 43 -13.60 9.85 11.50
C LYS A 43 -14.32 10.83 10.58
N ILE A 44 -14.39 10.54 9.29
CA ILE A 44 -14.97 11.46 8.31
C ILE A 44 -16.42 11.09 7.99
N LYS A 45 -16.75 9.79 8.00
CA LYS A 45 -18.00 9.21 7.49
C LYS A 45 -18.25 9.54 6.00
N PRO A 46 -18.57 8.55 5.15
CA PRO A 46 -18.90 8.84 3.77
C PRO A 46 -20.30 9.45 3.69
N ASP A 47 -20.37 10.77 3.52
CA ASP A 47 -21.61 11.52 3.30
C ASP A 47 -21.48 12.47 2.10
N SER A 48 -22.53 13.20 1.80
CA SER A 48 -22.52 14.23 0.76
C SER A 48 -22.16 15.61 1.30
N THR A 49 -21.59 15.70 2.51
CA THR A 49 -21.15 16.98 3.06
C THR A 49 -19.84 17.41 2.43
N ASP A 50 -19.73 18.71 2.23
CA ASP A 50 -18.53 19.32 1.69
C ASP A 50 -17.46 19.40 2.79
N ARG A 51 -16.29 18.84 2.49
CA ARG A 51 -15.11 18.81 3.36
C ARG A 51 -13.87 19.22 2.58
N VAL A 52 -12.86 19.69 3.29
CA VAL A 52 -11.57 20.07 2.73
C VAL A 52 -10.86 18.80 2.26
N LEU A 53 -10.63 18.69 0.96
CA LEU A 53 -9.96 17.55 0.31
C LEU A 53 -8.46 17.83 0.12
N GLN A 54 -8.11 19.09 -0.11
CA GLN A 54 -6.72 19.53 -0.27
C GLN A 54 -6.50 20.80 0.53
N TYR A 55 -5.43 20.79 1.31
CA TYR A 55 -5.00 21.92 2.10
C TYR A 55 -3.61 22.36 1.67
N ASN A 56 -3.48 23.64 1.36
CA ASN A 56 -2.22 24.31 1.08
C ASN A 56 -1.81 25.12 2.31
N ILE A 57 -0.54 25.02 2.71
CA ILE A 57 -0.02 25.73 3.89
C ILE A 57 -0.06 27.26 3.68
N ILE A 58 0.10 27.73 2.43
CA ILE A 58 0.13 29.14 2.07
C ILE A 58 -1.28 29.67 1.79
N TYR A 59 -2.11 28.91 1.07
CA TYR A 59 -3.41 29.37 0.56
C TYR A 59 -4.63 28.85 1.34
N GLY A 60 -4.44 27.96 2.32
CA GLY A 60 -5.54 27.34 3.08
C GLY A 60 -6.22 26.21 2.34
N ALA A 61 -7.52 25.99 2.59
CA ALA A 61 -8.32 24.98 1.92
C ALA A 61 -8.49 25.31 0.42
N GLU A 62 -7.80 24.56 -0.44
CA GLU A 62 -7.76 24.83 -1.88
C GLU A 62 -8.87 24.08 -2.63
N ILE A 63 -9.21 22.87 -2.15
CA ILE A 63 -10.26 22.05 -2.74
C ILE A 63 -11.22 21.61 -1.65
N VAL A 64 -12.48 21.98 -1.82
CA VAL A 64 -13.61 21.52 -1.01
C VAL A 64 -14.49 20.65 -1.90
N GLY A 65 -14.91 19.50 -1.39
CA GLY A 65 -15.85 18.64 -2.10
C GLY A 65 -16.38 17.53 -1.21
N LYS A 66 -17.11 16.60 -1.82
CA LYS A 66 -17.83 15.58 -1.08
C LYS A 66 -16.87 14.70 -0.27
N SER A 67 -17.21 14.42 0.98
CA SER A 67 -16.37 13.67 1.92
C SER A 67 -15.96 12.27 1.42
N TRP A 68 -16.76 11.64 0.56
CA TRP A 68 -16.42 10.34 -0.05
C TRP A 68 -15.19 10.40 -0.98
N TYR A 69 -14.80 11.58 -1.48
CA TYR A 69 -13.60 11.72 -2.30
C TYR A 69 -12.29 11.44 -1.52
N ILE A 70 -12.29 11.58 -0.19
CA ILE A 70 -11.12 11.28 0.64
C ILE A 70 -10.78 9.77 0.60
N PHE A 71 -11.76 8.92 0.33
CA PHE A 71 -11.57 7.47 0.19
C PHE A 71 -10.83 7.07 -1.10
N PHE A 72 -10.59 7.99 -2.03
CA PHE A 72 -9.68 7.74 -3.15
C PHE A 72 -8.22 7.58 -2.70
N ILE A 73 -7.83 8.16 -1.56
CA ILE A 73 -6.47 8.01 -1.02
C ILE A 73 -6.16 6.55 -0.66
N PRO A 74 -6.91 5.87 0.23
CA PRO A 74 -6.66 4.46 0.52
C PRO A 74 -6.90 3.54 -0.69
N LEU A 75 -7.79 3.92 -1.62
CA LEU A 75 -7.99 3.19 -2.88
C LEU A 75 -6.74 3.22 -3.78
N LEU A 76 -6.13 4.40 -3.97
CA LEU A 76 -4.88 4.52 -4.73
C LEU A 76 -3.75 3.75 -4.05
N ALA A 77 -3.66 3.81 -2.72
CA ALA A 77 -2.71 3.03 -1.97
C ALA A 77 -2.92 1.51 -2.17
N LEU A 78 -4.16 1.03 -2.28
CA LEU A 78 -4.49 -0.36 -2.58
C LEU A 78 -4.07 -0.75 -4.01
N VAL A 79 -4.27 0.13 -4.99
CA VAL A 79 -3.80 -0.09 -6.37
C VAL A 79 -2.29 -0.23 -6.40
N ILE A 80 -1.54 0.58 -5.64
CA ILE A 80 -0.08 0.47 -5.55
C ILE A 80 0.35 -0.88 -4.95
N ILE A 81 -0.36 -1.38 -3.92
CA ILE A 81 -0.13 -2.74 -3.41
C ILE A 81 -0.29 -3.77 -4.53
N GLY A 82 -1.39 -3.69 -5.28
CA GLY A 82 -1.68 -4.61 -6.38
C GLY A 82 -0.58 -4.61 -7.45
N VAL A 83 -0.18 -3.42 -7.90
CA VAL A 83 0.89 -3.26 -8.91
C VAL A 83 2.21 -3.83 -8.39
N ASN A 84 2.63 -3.47 -7.17
CA ASN A 84 3.89 -3.94 -6.61
C ASN A 84 3.88 -5.45 -6.33
N LEU A 85 2.74 -6.03 -5.98
CA LEU A 85 2.59 -7.46 -5.78
C LEU A 85 2.70 -8.21 -7.12
N ILE A 86 2.05 -7.72 -8.18
CA ILE A 86 2.18 -8.28 -9.52
C ILE A 86 3.63 -8.20 -10.00
N LEU A 87 4.25 -7.01 -9.95
CA LEU A 87 5.64 -6.82 -10.34
C LEU A 87 6.58 -7.71 -9.52
N GLY A 88 6.40 -7.74 -8.20
CA GLY A 88 7.17 -8.60 -7.31
C GLY A 88 7.08 -10.07 -7.70
N SER A 89 5.88 -10.57 -7.98
CA SER A 89 5.68 -11.97 -8.39
C SER A 89 6.35 -12.31 -9.74
N VAL A 90 6.32 -11.38 -10.70
CA VAL A 90 6.91 -11.56 -12.03
C VAL A 90 8.43 -11.50 -11.99
N PHE A 91 9.00 -10.60 -11.19
CA PHE A 91 10.45 -10.36 -11.13
C PHE A 91 11.18 -11.20 -10.07
N TYR A 92 10.48 -11.83 -9.14
CA TYR A 92 11.11 -12.57 -8.02
C TYR A 92 12.10 -13.65 -8.46
N ASN A 93 11.81 -14.38 -9.56
CA ASN A 93 12.71 -15.40 -10.09
C ASN A 93 13.93 -14.83 -10.82
N LYS A 94 13.86 -13.57 -11.26
CA LYS A 94 14.95 -12.86 -11.94
C LYS A 94 15.83 -12.15 -10.92
N GLU A 95 15.23 -11.33 -10.05
CA GLU A 95 15.91 -10.48 -9.08
C GLU A 95 15.16 -10.44 -7.74
N LYS A 96 15.63 -11.25 -6.77
CA LYS A 96 15.02 -11.31 -5.43
C LYS A 96 15.17 -10.00 -4.65
N LEU A 97 16.33 -9.37 -4.76
CA LEU A 97 16.62 -8.12 -4.05
C LEU A 97 15.65 -7.01 -4.46
N ALA A 98 15.41 -6.83 -5.77
CA ALA A 98 14.45 -5.86 -6.28
C ALA A 98 13.03 -6.13 -5.74
N THR A 99 12.66 -7.40 -5.59
CA THR A 99 11.35 -7.79 -5.05
C THR A 99 11.19 -7.44 -3.56
N HIS A 100 12.25 -7.62 -2.76
CA HIS A 100 12.24 -7.19 -1.36
C HIS A 100 12.16 -5.66 -1.25
N PHE A 101 12.86 -4.92 -2.11
CA PHE A 101 12.72 -3.47 -2.20
C PHE A 101 11.30 -3.05 -2.53
N LEU A 102 10.62 -3.73 -3.47
CA LEU A 102 9.21 -3.47 -3.78
C LEU A 102 8.31 -3.70 -2.56
N ALA A 103 8.51 -4.79 -1.80
CA ALA A 103 7.73 -5.07 -0.60
C ALA A 103 7.91 -3.97 0.46
N ILE A 104 9.15 -3.56 0.73
CA ILE A 104 9.46 -2.49 1.69
C ILE A 104 8.90 -1.15 1.22
N ALA A 105 9.12 -0.78 -0.04
CA ALA A 105 8.60 0.45 -0.64
C ALA A 105 7.07 0.51 -0.54
N THR A 106 6.39 -0.62 -0.74
CA THR A 106 4.93 -0.72 -0.60
C THR A 106 4.48 -0.34 0.81
N VAL A 107 5.16 -0.84 1.86
CA VAL A 107 4.85 -0.49 3.26
C VAL A 107 5.07 1.01 3.49
N VAL A 108 6.19 1.56 3.02
CA VAL A 108 6.49 2.99 3.18
C VAL A 108 5.42 3.86 2.52
N VAL A 109 4.98 3.50 1.30
CA VAL A 109 3.89 4.22 0.61
C VAL A 109 2.58 4.15 1.41
N GLN A 110 2.22 3.00 1.98
CA GLN A 110 1.03 2.92 2.84
C GLN A 110 1.12 3.88 4.03
N ILE A 111 2.28 3.95 4.68
CA ILE A 111 2.49 4.86 5.82
C ILE A 111 2.33 6.32 5.38
N ILE A 112 2.93 6.70 4.25
CA ILE A 112 2.82 8.08 3.71
C ILE A 112 1.35 8.44 3.43
N PHE A 113 0.60 7.56 2.78
CA PHE A 113 -0.81 7.78 2.45
C PHE A 113 -1.70 7.84 3.69
N LEU A 114 -1.41 7.01 4.69
CA LEU A 114 -2.09 7.04 5.98
C LEU A 114 -1.84 8.36 6.70
N VAL A 115 -0.58 8.82 6.77
CA VAL A 115 -0.21 10.11 7.37
C VAL A 115 -0.89 11.26 6.65
N ALA A 116 -0.92 11.27 5.32
CA ALA A 116 -1.63 12.29 4.54
C ALA A 116 -3.12 12.36 4.92
N SER A 117 -3.76 11.20 5.13
CA SER A 117 -5.17 11.15 5.55
C SER A 117 -5.38 11.57 7.01
N LEU A 118 -4.43 11.27 7.91
CA LEU A 118 -4.47 11.77 9.29
C LEU A 118 -4.40 13.29 9.35
N VAL A 119 -3.58 13.91 8.49
CA VAL A 119 -3.53 15.38 8.35
C VAL A 119 -4.88 15.92 7.89
N LEU A 120 -5.48 15.32 6.85
CA LEU A 120 -6.82 15.73 6.38
C LEU A 120 -7.91 15.56 7.45
N ILE A 121 -7.84 14.49 8.25
CA ILE A 121 -8.76 14.31 9.38
C ILE A 121 -8.62 15.46 10.37
N ASN A 122 -7.39 15.83 10.76
CA ASN A 122 -7.17 16.91 11.73
C ASN A 122 -7.63 18.28 11.20
N ILE A 123 -7.56 18.51 9.89
CA ILE A 123 -8.02 19.77 9.27
C ILE A 123 -9.55 19.85 9.21
N ASN A 124 -10.23 18.69 9.11
CA ASN A 124 -11.69 18.60 9.01
C ASN A 124 -12.39 18.20 10.32
N ALA A 125 -11.64 18.10 11.42
CA ALA A 125 -12.14 17.80 12.76
C ALA A 125 -12.62 19.07 13.45
#